data_AF-A0A7V8UT05-F1
#
_entry.id   AF-A0A7V8UT05-F1
#
_cell.length_a   1.000
_cell.length_b   1.000
_cell.length_c   1.000
_cell.angle_alpha   90.00
_cell.angle_beta   90.00
_cell.angle_gamma   90.00
#
_symmetry.space_group_name_H-M   'P 1'
#
loop_
_entity.id
_entity.type
_entity.pdbx_description
1 polymer ?
#
loop_
_entity_poly.entity_id
_entity_poly.type
_entity_poly.pdbx_seq_one_letter_code
_entity_poly.pdbx_strand_id
1 'polypeptide(L)'
;MAYTPVSREVAEGVRDAAVAVDGVAALHGGRVGEVATYLPNTRIEGVKAISRDGRNGFEVHFVFDVASGRKVQDVAEDVRSAVLDASEAEFVDVVAGDAQ
;
A
#
# COMPACT_ATOMS: atom_id res chain seq x y z
N MET A 1 17.11 8.20 -11.99
CA MET A 1 15.96 7.27 -12.02
C MET A 1 15.98 6.55 -10.69
N ALA A 2 15.03 6.81 -9.78
CA ALA A 2 14.99 6.08 -8.51
C ALA A 2 14.64 4.63 -8.84
N TYR A 3 15.60 3.73 -8.68
CA TYR A 3 15.35 2.30 -8.83
C TYR A 3 14.54 1.87 -7.61
N THR A 4 13.29 1.49 -7.80
CA THR A 4 12.51 0.87 -6.72
C THR A 4 13.19 -0.45 -6.36
N PRO A 5 13.46 -0.72 -5.07
CA PRO A 5 14.20 -1.91 -4.64
C PRO A 5 13.40 -3.22 -4.76
N VAL A 6 12.17 -3.19 -5.26
CA VAL A 6 11.28 -4.36 -5.34
C VAL A 6 10.96 -4.71 -6.80
N SER A 7 10.73 -6.00 -7.05
CA SER A 7 10.31 -6.45 -8.38
C SER A 7 8.89 -5.98 -8.70
N ARG A 8 8.54 -6.06 -9.99
CA ARG A 8 7.19 -5.75 -10.45
C ARG A 8 6.16 -6.67 -9.81
N GLU A 9 6.45 -7.96 -9.78
CA GLU A 9 5.57 -9.00 -9.27
C GLU A 9 5.25 -8.76 -7.79
N VAL A 10 6.26 -8.38 -6.99
CA VAL A 10 6.06 -8.03 -5.57
C VAL A 10 5.20 -6.78 -5.43
N ALA A 11 5.48 -5.73 -6.20
CA ALA A 11 4.72 -4.49 -6.09
C ALA A 11 3.26 -4.64 -6.54
N GLU A 12 3.00 -5.43 -7.58
CA GLU A 12 1.66 -5.78 -8.04
C GLU A 12 0.93 -6.66 -7.02
N GLY A 13 1.62 -7.64 -6.42
CA GLY A 13 1.08 -8.46 -5.34
C GLY A 13 0.67 -7.65 -4.10
N VAL A 14 1.50 -6.69 -3.68
CA VAL A 14 1.18 -5.76 -2.59
C VAL A 14 -0.05 -4.92 -2.90
N ARG A 15 -0.16 -4.38 -4.13
CA ARG A 15 -1.34 -3.64 -4.57
C ARG A 15 -2.59 -4.51 -4.48
N ASP A 16 -2.53 -5.72 -5.02
CA ASP A 16 -3.69 -6.61 -5.13
C ASP A 16 -4.14 -7.09 -3.74
N ALA A 17 -3.19 -7.39 -2.85
CA ALA A 17 -3.47 -7.74 -1.46
C ALA A 17 -4.16 -6.59 -0.70
N ALA A 18 -3.68 -5.36 -0.85
CA ALA A 18 -4.27 -4.20 -0.17
C ALA A 18 -5.69 -3.91 -0.65
N VAL A 19 -5.95 -3.98 -1.97
CA VAL A 19 -7.29 -3.74 -2.55
C VAL A 19 -8.29 -4.86 -2.21
N ALA A 20 -7.82 -6.08 -1.95
CA ALA A 20 -8.67 -7.21 -1.60
C ALA A 20 -9.23 -7.16 -0.17
N VAL A 21 -8.73 -6.25 0.69
CA VAL A 21 -9.21 -6.11 2.06
C VAL A 21 -10.61 -5.49 2.08
N ASP A 22 -11.55 -6.16 2.73
CA ASP A 22 -12.90 -5.63 2.96
C ASP A 22 -12.84 -4.30 3.72
N GLY A 23 -13.47 -3.25 3.19
CA GLY A 23 -13.35 -1.87 3.71
C GLY A 23 -12.29 -0.99 3.01
N VAL A 24 -11.61 -1.51 1.99
CA VAL A 24 -10.77 -0.71 1.07
C VAL A 24 -11.53 -0.44 -0.23
N ALA A 25 -11.80 0.83 -0.53
CA ALA A 25 -12.44 1.23 -1.78
C ALA A 25 -11.44 1.30 -2.95
N ALA A 26 -10.24 1.82 -2.67
CA ALA A 26 -9.17 2.02 -3.65
C ALA A 26 -7.83 2.31 -2.96
N LEU A 27 -6.74 2.31 -3.73
CA LEU A 27 -5.48 2.93 -3.33
C LEU A 27 -5.41 4.36 -3.85
N HIS A 28 -4.79 5.27 -3.08
CA HIS A 28 -4.60 6.66 -3.52
C HIS A 28 -3.14 7.08 -3.39
N GLY A 29 -2.64 7.84 -4.37
CA GLY A 29 -1.23 8.21 -4.42
C GLY A 29 -0.78 9.35 -3.49
N GLY A 30 -1.59 9.74 -2.50
CA GLY A 30 -1.37 10.96 -1.73
C GLY A 30 -1.40 12.22 -2.61
N ARG A 31 -0.58 13.24 -2.30
CA ARG A 31 -0.38 14.38 -3.21
C ARG A 31 0.36 13.92 -4.49
N VAL A 32 0.27 14.72 -5.55
CA VAL A 32 0.94 14.43 -6.83
C VAL A 32 2.42 14.13 -6.60
N GLY A 33 2.84 12.91 -6.94
CA GLY A 33 4.23 12.45 -6.84
C GLY A 33 4.65 11.89 -5.48
N GLU A 34 3.75 11.76 -4.50
CA GLU A 34 4.10 11.42 -3.12
C GLU A 34 4.18 9.91 -2.86
N VAL A 35 3.12 9.16 -3.21
CA VAL A 35 3.01 7.72 -2.94
C VAL A 35 2.77 6.96 -4.23
N ALA A 36 3.85 6.52 -4.86
CA ALA A 36 3.79 5.59 -5.97
C ALA A 36 5.08 4.79 -6.13
N THR A 37 4.93 3.57 -6.62
CA THR A 37 6.02 2.68 -6.98
C THR A 37 6.20 2.77 -8.50
N TYR A 38 7.38 3.23 -8.92
CA TYR A 38 7.71 3.43 -10.33
C TYR A 38 8.60 2.30 -10.81
N LEU A 39 8.04 1.47 -11.68
CA LEU A 39 8.70 0.33 -12.31
C LEU A 39 8.94 0.63 -13.80
N PRO A 40 9.83 -0.11 -14.47
CA PRO A 40 9.94 -0.01 -15.91
C PRO A 40 8.57 -0.20 -16.58
N ASN A 41 8.09 0.85 -17.27
CA ASN A 41 6.80 0.91 -17.99
C ASN A 41 5.52 0.86 -17.13
N THR A 42 5.61 0.93 -15.80
CA THR A 42 4.44 0.88 -14.91
C THR A 42 4.60 1.80 -13.73
N ARG A 43 3.47 2.39 -13.32
CA ARG A 43 3.34 3.08 -12.05
C ARG A 43 2.22 2.40 -11.26
N ILE A 44 2.49 2.10 -9.99
CA ILE A 44 1.50 1.61 -9.03
C ILE A 44 1.27 2.74 -8.04
N GLU A 45 0.07 3.33 -8.06
CA GLU A 45 -0.31 4.40 -7.14
C GLU A 45 -0.67 3.86 -5.76
N GLY A 46 -0.43 4.65 -4.72
CA GLY A 46 -0.77 4.32 -3.34
C GLY A 46 0.09 3.24 -2.69
N VAL A 47 1.12 2.75 -3.37
CA VAL A 47 2.13 1.85 -2.81
C VAL A 47 3.50 2.45 -3.02
N LYS A 48 4.34 2.47 -1.99
CA LYS A 48 5.73 2.92 -2.09
C LYS A 48 6.63 1.98 -1.30
N ALA A 49 7.59 1.34 -1.98
CA ALA A 49 8.68 0.66 -1.30
C ALA A 49 9.56 1.68 -0.59
N ILE A 50 9.85 1.44 0.69
CA ILE A 50 10.65 2.31 1.55
C ILE A 50 11.69 1.50 2.31
N SER A 51 12.77 2.17 2.74
CA SER A 51 13.74 1.60 3.66
C SER A 51 13.87 2.51 4.88
N ARG A 52 13.84 1.92 6.07
CA ARG A 52 13.98 2.62 7.35
C ARG A 52 14.94 1.82 8.23
N ASP A 53 16.04 2.45 8.64
CA ASP A 53 17.03 1.85 9.54
C ASP A 53 17.57 0.48 9.07
N GLY A 54 17.80 0.33 7.76
CA GLY A 54 18.27 -0.91 7.16
C GLY A 54 17.21 -1.99 6.95
N ARG A 55 15.95 -1.71 7.33
CA ARG A 55 14.81 -2.58 7.12
C ARG A 55 14.05 -2.20 5.87
N ASN A 56 13.56 -3.19 5.12
CA ASN A 56 12.73 -2.96 3.93
C ASN A 56 11.24 -3.03 4.29
N GLY A 57 10.47 -2.09 3.76
CA GLY A 57 9.04 -2.03 4.03
C GLY A 57 8.25 -1.34 2.93
N PHE A 58 6.95 -1.20 3.17
CA PHE A 58 6.04 -0.48 2.29
C PHE A 58 5.32 0.64 3.03
N GLU A 59 5.02 1.71 2.32
CA GLU A 59 4.00 2.68 2.69
C GLU A 59 2.80 2.49 1.77
N VAL A 60 1.62 2.27 2.35
CA VAL A 60 0.38 1.99 1.63
C VAL A 60 -0.68 3.01 2.00
N HIS A 61 -1.24 3.66 0.99
CA HIS A 61 -2.26 4.70 1.12
C HIS A 61 -3.55 4.20 0.48
N PHE A 62 -4.61 4.11 1.28
CA PHE A 62 -5.89 3.54 0.87
C PHE A 62 -7.06 4.46 1.18
N VAL A 63 -8.10 4.40 0.35
CA VAL A 63 -9.38 5.06 0.57
C VAL A 63 -10.26 4.12 1.38
N PHE A 64 -10.68 4.57 2.57
CA PHE A 64 -11.57 3.78 3.43
C PHE A 64 -13.00 3.81 2.89
N ASP A 65 -13.60 2.64 2.72
CA ASP A 65 -15.01 2.48 2.37
C ASP A 65 -15.89 2.62 3.61
N VAL A 66 -16.59 3.76 3.72
CA VAL A 66 -17.48 4.01 4.87
C VAL A 66 -18.70 3.10 4.88
N ALA A 67 -19.13 2.59 3.72
CA ALA A 67 -20.29 1.72 3.59
C ALA A 67 -20.00 0.30 4.10
N SER A 68 -18.73 -0.08 4.25
CA SER A 68 -18.32 -1.35 4.83
C SER A 68 -18.83 -1.55 6.27
N GLY A 69 -19.13 -0.46 6.99
CA GLY A 69 -19.57 -0.50 8.39
C GLY A 69 -18.47 -0.97 9.37
N ARG A 70 -17.24 -1.15 8.89
CA ARG A 70 -16.08 -1.55 9.68
C ARG A 70 -15.49 -0.36 10.43
N LYS A 71 -14.58 -0.63 11.38
CA LYS A 71 -13.74 0.42 11.97
C LYS A 71 -12.51 0.60 11.11
N VAL A 72 -12.16 1.86 10.82
CA VAL A 72 -10.97 2.20 10.03
C VAL A 72 -9.68 1.60 10.60
N GLN A 73 -9.58 1.47 11.93
CA GLN A 73 -8.42 0.87 12.59
C GLN A 73 -8.30 -0.62 12.28
N ASP A 74 -9.43 -1.34 12.25
CA ASP A 74 -9.46 -2.78 11.95
C ASP A 74 -9.09 -3.00 10.47
N VAL A 75 -9.60 -2.16 9.56
CA VAL A 75 -9.24 -2.21 8.13
C VAL A 75 -7.77 -1.88 7.91
N ALA A 76 -7.23 -0.87 8.59
CA ALA A 76 -5.82 -0.51 8.47
C ALA A 76 -4.89 -1.64 8.95
N GLU A 77 -5.28 -2.39 9.99
CA GLU A 77 -4.52 -3.54 10.46
C GLU A 77 -4.62 -4.72 9.49
N ASP A 78 -5.81 -5.00 8.93
CA ASP A 78 -5.97 -6.03 7.91
C ASP A 78 -5.15 -5.71 6.64
N VAL A 79 -5.11 -4.44 6.20
CA VAL A 79 -4.25 -4.00 5.10
C VAL A 79 -2.78 -4.22 5.43
N ARG A 80 -2.35 -3.88 6.65
CA ARG A 80 -0.98 -4.13 7.11
C ARG A 80 -0.65 -5.61 7.03
N SER A 81 -1.50 -6.48 7.58
CA SER A 81 -1.29 -7.93 7.57
C SER A 81 -1.28 -8.51 6.16
N ALA A 82 -2.26 -8.14 5.31
CA ALA A 82 -2.33 -8.62 3.93
C ALA A 82 -1.09 -8.25 3.11
N VAL A 83 -0.56 -7.03 3.30
CA VAL A 83 0.65 -6.57 2.60
C VAL A 83 1.91 -7.26 3.14
N LEU A 84 2.00 -7.49 4.46
CA LEU A 84 3.09 -8.28 5.05
C LEU A 84 3.08 -9.71 4.50
N ASP A 85 1.91 -10.36 4.41
CA ASP A 85 1.80 -11.73 3.90
C ASP A 85 2.09 -11.83 2.40
N ALA A 86 1.75 -10.79 1.63
CA ALA A 86 1.98 -10.73 0.19
C ALA A 86 3.43 -10.33 -0.18
N SER A 87 4.28 -10.05 0.80
CA SER A 87 5.65 -9.59 0.56
C SER A 87 6.65 -10.17 1.56
N GLU A 88 7.93 -9.87 1.38
CA GLU A 88 8.97 -10.16 2.38
C GLU A 88 9.31 -8.91 3.22
N ALA A 89 8.36 -7.98 3.33
CA ALA A 89 8.57 -6.73 4.05
C ALA A 89 8.68 -6.96 5.56
N GLU A 90 9.56 -6.20 6.20
CA GLU A 90 9.74 -6.25 7.66
C GLU A 90 8.77 -5.32 8.38
N PHE A 91 8.19 -4.35 7.67
CA PHE A 91 7.17 -3.45 8.18
C PHE A 91 6.33 -2.86 7.05
N VAL A 92 5.12 -2.42 7.40
CA VAL A 92 4.21 -1.71 6.50
C VAL A 92 3.64 -0.51 7.24
N ASP A 93 3.84 0.70 6.74
CA ASP A 93 3.15 1.89 7.20
C ASP A 93 1.85 2.03 6.39
N VAL A 94 0.73 2.25 7.08
CA VAL A 94 -0.59 2.35 6.44
C VAL A 94 -1.18 3.72 6.74
N VAL A 95 -1.70 4.38 5.70
CA VAL A 95 -2.38 5.67 5.78
C VAL A 95 -3.76 5.53 5.15
N ALA A 96 -4.79 5.84 5.94
CA ALA A 96 -6.15 5.99 5.43
C ALA A 96 -6.31 7.43 4.90
N GLY A 97 -6.60 7.58 3.61
CA GLY A 97 -6.94 8.83 2.96
C GLY A 97 -8.37 9.27 3.24
N ASP A 98 -8.88 10.21 2.42
CA ASP A 98 -10.28 10.62 2.48
C ASP A 98 -11.21 9.41 2.40
N ALA A 99 -12.20 9.38 3.28
CA ALA A 99 -13.20 8.33 3.30
C ALA A 99 -14.26 8.61 2.21
N GLN A 100 -14.70 7.57 1.49
CA GLN A 100 -15.70 7.67 0.43
C GLN A 100 -16.86 6.70 0.72
#